data_AF-A0A820L4P4-F1
#
_entry.id   AF-A0A820L4P4-F1
#
_cell.length_a   1.000
_cell.length_b   1.000
_cell.length_c   1.000
_cell.angle_alpha   90.00
_cell.angle_beta   90.00
_cell.angle_gamma   90.00
#
_symmetry.space_group_name_H-M   'P 1'
#
loop_
_entity.id
_entity.type
_entity.pdbx_description
1 polymer ?
#
loop_
_entity_poly.entity_id
_entity_poly.type
_entity_poly.pdbx_seq_one_letter_code
_entity_poly.pdbx_strand_id
1 'polypeptide(L)'
;VVNLTLVDLPGMVKVPSQGQPADIVKKIDDIILEYISNENCLILAVTPANIDLVTSDALVMARSRDPMGKRTIGVLTKLDMMGKGHNAREVLLNKVVVLERGFIGVVLRGQRLDEYGRASKEFDIPGALEHERQFFQNDPAYR
;
A
#
# COMPACT_ATOMS: atom_id res chain seq x y z
N VAL A 1 13.50 24.38 -0.69
CA VAL A 1 13.15 23.17 -1.47
C VAL A 1 13.80 21.99 -0.77
N VAL A 2 13.05 20.93 -0.46
CA VAL A 2 13.58 19.73 0.19
C VAL A 2 14.03 18.76 -0.90
N ASN A 3 15.25 18.22 -0.77
CA ASN A 3 15.71 17.16 -1.67
C ASN A 3 15.13 15.83 -1.18
N LEU A 4 14.29 15.20 -2.02
CA LEU A 4 13.65 13.93 -1.72
C LEU A 4 14.10 12.89 -2.74
N THR A 5 14.35 11.66 -2.27
CA THR A 5 14.62 10.50 -3.11
C THR A 5 13.51 9.49 -2.88
N LEU A 6 12.87 9.04 -3.97
CA LEU A 6 11.88 7.98 -3.95
C LEU A 6 12.49 6.75 -4.60
N VAL A 7 12.28 5.59 -3.98
CA VAL A 7 12.71 4.29 -4.51
C VAL A 7 11.48 3.42 -4.63
N ASP A 8 11.23 2.90 -5.83
CA ASP A 8 10.21 1.88 -6.06
C ASP A 8 10.87 0.49 -5.99
N LEU A 9 10.25 -0.41 -5.22
CA LEU A 9 10.80 -1.74 -4.93
C LEU A 9 9.93 -2.81 -5.59
N PRO A 10 10.49 -3.98 -5.94
CA PRO A 10 9.71 -5.08 -6.50
C PRO A 10 8.59 -5.52 -5.55
N GLY A 11 7.44 -5.91 -6.11
CA GLY A 11 6.36 -6.51 -5.33
C GLY A 11 6.79 -7.86 -4.73
N MET A 12 6.47 -8.08 -3.46
CA MET A 12 6.74 -9.35 -2.78
C MET A 12 5.98 -10.51 -3.47
N VAL A 13 6.64 -11.65 -3.61
CA VAL A 13 6.08 -12.87 -4.21
C VAL A 13 6.31 -14.06 -3.28
N LYS A 14 5.34 -14.96 -3.17
CA LYS A 14 5.44 -16.15 -2.29
C LYS A 14 5.87 -17.42 -3.03
N VAL A 15 5.65 -17.45 -4.34
CA VAL A 15 5.97 -18.59 -5.20
C VAL A 15 6.57 -18.09 -6.51
N PRO A 16 7.61 -18.75 -7.06
CA PRO A 16 8.13 -18.41 -8.37
C PRO A 16 7.10 -18.72 -9.46
N SER A 17 6.94 -17.82 -10.43
CA SER A 17 6.15 -18.10 -11.63
C SER A 17 6.96 -18.88 -12.67
N GLN A 18 6.30 -19.40 -13.71
CA GLN A 18 7.00 -20.10 -14.80
C GLN A 18 8.06 -19.20 -15.45
N GLY A 19 9.29 -19.72 -15.54
CA GLY A 19 10.43 -18.99 -16.11
C GLY A 19 11.23 -18.15 -15.12
N GLN A 20 10.79 -18.06 -13.85
CA GLN A 20 11.59 -17.42 -12.80
C GLN A 20 12.53 -18.42 -12.12
N PRO A 21 13.71 -17.99 -11.65
CA PRO A 21 14.60 -18.84 -10.88
C PRO A 21 13.98 -19.18 -9.53
N ALA A 22 14.31 -20.35 -8.98
CA ALA A 22 13.77 -20.81 -7.71
C ALA A 22 14.11 -19.91 -6.51
N ASP A 23 15.15 -19.07 -6.64
CA ASP A 23 15.62 -18.14 -5.62
C ASP A 23 15.04 -16.71 -5.76
N ILE A 24 14.08 -16.49 -6.67
CA ILE A 24 13.53 -15.16 -6.93
C ILE A 24 12.90 -14.51 -5.70
N VAL A 25 12.20 -15.31 -4.88
CA VAL A 25 11.58 -14.84 -3.64
C VAL A 25 12.63 -14.22 -2.72
N LYS A 26 13.71 -14.98 -2.48
CA LYS A 26 14.83 -14.52 -1.65
C LYS A 26 15.51 -13.29 -2.22
N LYS A 27 15.73 -13.23 -3.54
CA LYS A 27 16.35 -12.06 -4.18
C LYS A 27 15.51 -10.79 -4.00
N ILE A 28 14.19 -10.90 -4.12
CA ILE A 28 13.28 -9.77 -3.90
C ILE A 28 13.35 -9.32 -2.44
N ASP A 29 13.30 -10.28 -1.49
CA ASP A 29 13.41 -9.97 -0.06
C ASP A 29 14.74 -9.30 0.27
N ASP A 30 15.86 -9.80 -0.26
CA ASP A 30 17.20 -9.24 -0.06
C ASP A 30 17.28 -7.80 -0.58
N ILE A 31 16.73 -7.52 -1.77
CA ILE A 31 16.64 -6.15 -2.32
C ILE A 31 15.83 -5.25 -1.39
N ILE A 32 14.62 -5.66 -0.99
CA ILE A 32 13.78 -4.82 -0.14
C ILE A 32 14.49 -4.53 1.19
N LEU A 33 15.04 -5.57 1.82
CA LEU A 33 15.74 -5.47 3.10
C LEU A 33 16.95 -4.55 3.00
N GLU A 34 17.70 -4.54 1.90
CA GLU A 34 18.81 -3.62 1.67
C GLU A 34 18.36 -2.15 1.79
N TYR A 35 17.29 -1.78 1.08
CA TYR A 35 16.79 -0.40 1.09
C TYR A 35 16.18 0.01 2.43
N ILE A 36 15.34 -0.83 3.01
CA ILE A 36 14.64 -0.48 4.27
C ILE A 36 15.55 -0.59 5.50
N SER A 37 16.76 -1.14 5.38
CA SER A 37 17.76 -1.18 6.46
C SER A 37 18.37 0.19 6.77
N ASN A 38 18.30 1.16 5.85
CA ASN A 38 18.74 2.52 6.13
C ASN A 38 17.79 3.19 7.15
N GLU A 39 18.31 3.59 8.31
CA GLU A 39 17.51 4.20 9.39
C GLU A 39 16.87 5.54 8.99
N ASN A 40 17.43 6.25 8.01
CA ASN A 40 16.87 7.49 7.47
C ASN A 40 15.79 7.26 6.40
N CYS A 41 15.57 6.00 5.98
CA CYS A 41 14.54 5.66 5.01
C CYS A 41 13.17 5.57 5.69
N LEU A 42 12.22 6.35 5.18
CA LEU A 42 10.80 6.17 5.48
C LEU A 42 10.26 4.97 4.70
N ILE A 43 9.60 4.06 5.41
CA ILE A 43 8.98 2.87 4.84
C ILE A 43 7.50 3.15 4.60
N LEU A 44 7.04 3.05 3.36
CA LEU A 44 5.61 3.06 3.02
C LEU A 44 5.12 1.61 2.94
N ALA A 45 4.51 1.11 4.01
CA ALA A 45 3.99 -0.25 4.07
C ALA A 45 2.60 -0.31 3.42
N VAL A 46 2.57 -0.55 2.11
CA VAL A 46 1.35 -0.57 1.31
C VAL A 46 0.63 -1.91 1.45
N THR A 47 -0.61 -1.88 1.93
CA THR A 47 -1.46 -3.07 2.11
C THR A 47 -2.84 -2.80 1.48
N PRO A 48 -3.41 -3.73 0.71
CA PRO A 48 -4.79 -3.59 0.25
C PRO A 48 -5.77 -3.84 1.40
N ALA A 49 -6.81 -3.03 1.51
CA ALA A 49 -7.78 -3.07 2.61
C ALA A 49 -8.77 -4.24 2.53
N ASN A 50 -8.80 -4.95 1.39
CA ASN A 50 -9.65 -6.11 1.18
C ASN A 50 -9.08 -7.43 1.74
N ILE A 51 -7.90 -7.39 2.36
CA ILE A 51 -7.32 -8.51 3.11
C ILE A 51 -7.07 -8.07 4.56
N ASP A 52 -6.92 -9.06 5.45
CA ASP A 52 -6.62 -8.78 6.85
C ASP A 52 -5.24 -8.14 7.01
N LEU A 53 -5.19 -6.96 7.64
CA LEU A 53 -3.95 -6.20 7.84
C LEU A 53 -2.86 -7.01 8.56
N VAL A 54 -3.26 -7.88 9.49
CA VAL A 54 -2.34 -8.71 10.28
C VAL A 54 -1.58 -9.73 9.43
N THR A 55 -2.05 -10.00 8.20
CA THR A 55 -1.37 -10.88 7.23
C THR A 55 -0.50 -10.11 6.23
N SER A 56 -0.35 -8.79 6.40
CA SER A 56 0.43 -7.95 5.50
C SER A 56 1.92 -8.28 5.55
N ASP A 57 2.42 -8.84 4.46
CA ASP A 57 3.85 -9.12 4.28
C ASP A 57 4.68 -7.81 4.37
N ALA A 58 4.12 -6.69 3.92
CA ALA A 58 4.79 -5.39 3.94
C ALA A 58 5.03 -4.91 5.39
N LEU A 59 4.04 -5.08 6.26
CA LEU A 59 4.18 -4.73 7.67
C LEU A 59 5.12 -5.68 8.42
N VAL A 60 5.07 -6.98 8.10
CA VAL A 60 6.00 -7.97 8.67
C VAL A 60 7.44 -7.60 8.30
N MET A 61 7.68 -7.30 7.03
CA MET A 61 9.00 -6.92 6.54
C MET A 61 9.46 -5.59 7.13
N ALA A 62 8.59 -4.58 7.19
CA ALA A 62 8.90 -3.29 7.82
C ALA A 62 9.28 -3.48 9.29
N ARG A 63 8.52 -4.26 10.07
CA ARG A 63 8.81 -4.54 11.49
C ARG A 63 10.14 -5.24 11.71
N SER A 64 10.65 -5.99 10.74
CA SER A 64 11.97 -6.62 10.85
C SER A 64 13.12 -5.60 10.91
N ARG A 65 12.93 -4.40 10.35
CA ARG A 65 13.93 -3.29 10.33
C ARG A 65 13.48 -2.04 11.09
N ASP A 66 12.21 -1.95 11.47
CA ASP A 66 11.61 -0.89 12.28
C ASP A 66 10.61 -1.49 13.30
N PRO A 67 11.10 -2.20 14.35
CA PRO A 67 10.21 -2.91 15.28
C PRO A 67 9.24 -2.01 16.03
N MET A 68 9.64 -0.76 16.27
CA MET A 68 8.82 0.26 16.95
C MET A 68 7.90 1.04 16.00
N GLY A 69 8.04 0.87 14.68
CA GLY A 69 7.21 1.56 13.69
C GLY A 69 7.44 3.08 13.64
N LYS A 70 8.64 3.56 13.97
CA LYS A 70 8.97 5.00 14.06
C LYS A 70 9.11 5.69 12.71
N ARG A 71 9.49 4.92 11.69
CA ARG A 71 9.74 5.39 10.32
C ARG A 71 8.89 4.66 9.29
N THR A 72 7.91 3.88 9.75
CA THR A 72 6.93 3.18 8.92
C THR A 72 5.62 3.96 8.90
N ILE A 73 5.08 4.19 7.70
CA ILE A 73 3.74 4.72 7.48
C ILE A 73 2.93 3.60 6.85
N GLY A 74 1.79 3.25 7.45
CA GLY A 74 0.87 2.29 6.87
C GLY A 74 0.05 2.94 5.76
N VAL A 75 0.00 2.33 4.59
CA VAL A 75 -0.82 2.83 3.48
C VAL A 75 -1.86 1.77 3.13
N LEU A 76 -3.14 2.12 3.26
CA LEU A 76 -4.25 1.28 2.86
C LEU A 76 -4.74 1.64 1.47
N THR A 77 -4.77 0.66 0.57
CA THR A 77 -5.29 0.81 -0.79
C THR A 77 -6.58 0.01 -0.98
N LYS A 78 -7.29 0.19 -2.09
CA LYS A 78 -8.47 -0.62 -2.46
C LYS A 78 -9.61 -0.59 -1.41
N LEU A 79 -9.77 0.53 -0.71
CA LEU A 79 -10.85 0.73 0.27
C LEU A 79 -12.24 0.65 -0.36
N ASP A 80 -12.34 1.02 -1.64
CA ASP A 80 -13.50 0.92 -2.51
C ASP A 80 -13.89 -0.52 -2.88
N MET A 81 -12.97 -1.46 -2.74
CA MET A 81 -13.19 -2.88 -3.03
C MET A 81 -13.55 -3.70 -1.78
N MET A 82 -13.74 -3.07 -0.63
CA MET A 82 -14.13 -3.77 0.59
C MET A 82 -15.56 -4.33 0.47
N GLY A 83 -15.77 -5.52 1.02
CA GLY A 83 -17.09 -6.16 1.00
C GLY A 83 -18.13 -5.35 1.77
N LYS A 84 -19.39 -5.40 1.33
CA LYS A 84 -20.49 -4.73 2.02
C LYS A 84 -20.52 -5.10 3.51
N GLY A 85 -20.61 -4.08 4.37
CA GLY A 85 -20.59 -4.24 5.83
C GLY A 85 -19.20 -4.31 6.46
N HIS A 86 -18.13 -4.32 5.67
CA HIS A 86 -16.75 -4.23 6.17
C HIS A 86 -16.18 -2.84 5.89
N ASN A 87 -15.33 -2.35 6.78
CA ASN A 87 -14.59 -1.11 6.58
C ASN A 87 -13.23 -1.20 7.30
N ALA A 88 -12.32 -0.30 6.95
CA ALA A 88 -10.99 -0.21 7.55
C ALA A 88 -10.89 0.90 8.61
N ARG A 89 -12.00 1.35 9.20
CA ARG A 89 -12.02 2.52 10.10
C ARG A 89 -11.09 2.33 11.30
N GLU A 90 -11.15 1.17 11.96
CA GLU A 90 -10.30 0.89 13.13
C GLU A 90 -8.81 0.82 12.78
N VAL A 91 -8.49 0.42 11.55
CA VAL A 91 -7.10 0.45 11.04
C VAL A 91 -6.64 1.88 10.82
N LEU A 92 -7.46 2.70 10.14
CA LEU A 92 -7.14 4.11 9.89
C LEU A 92 -7.04 4.92 11.18
N LEU A 93 -7.81 4.56 12.21
CA LEU A 93 -7.70 5.10 13.56
C LEU A 93 -6.51 4.54 14.37
N ASN A 94 -5.63 3.75 13.73
CA ASN A 94 -4.40 3.20 14.31
C ASN A 94 -4.65 2.28 15.53
N LYS A 95 -5.78 1.56 15.57
CA LYS A 95 -6.18 0.72 16.71
C LYS A 95 -5.87 -0.76 16.55
N VAL A 96 -5.74 -1.24 15.30
CA VAL A 96 -5.49 -2.67 15.01
C VAL A 96 -4.00 -2.99 15.06
N VAL A 97 -3.20 -2.26 14.29
CA VAL A 97 -1.74 -2.27 14.33
C VAL A 97 -1.33 -0.86 14.63
N VAL A 98 -0.52 -0.66 15.67
CA VAL A 98 -0.06 0.68 16.05
C VAL A 98 1.25 0.98 15.32
N LEU A 99 1.26 2.07 14.56
CA LEU A 99 2.46 2.71 13.98
C LEU A 99 2.57 4.13 14.53
N GLU A 100 3.79 4.62 14.78
CA GLU A 100 4.01 5.97 15.32
C GLU A 100 3.49 7.06 14.36
N ARG A 101 3.56 6.78 13.05
CA ARG A 101 3.07 7.68 11.99
C ARG A 101 1.66 7.36 11.50
N GLY A 102 1.01 6.34 12.09
CA GLY A 102 -0.35 5.94 11.77
C GLY A 102 -0.53 5.36 10.36
N PHE A 103 -1.77 5.44 9.88
CA PHE A 103 -2.22 4.89 8.61
C PHE A 103 -2.86 5.97 7.74
N ILE A 104 -2.65 5.85 6.42
CA ILE A 104 -3.25 6.71 5.40
C ILE A 104 -4.02 5.82 4.43
N GLY A 105 -5.30 6.09 4.25
CA GLY A 105 -6.13 5.44 3.24
C GLY A 105 -6.04 6.19 1.91
N VAL A 106 -5.88 5.45 0.81
CA VAL A 106 -5.88 6.01 -0.54
C VAL A 106 -6.76 5.18 -1.48
N VAL A 107 -7.43 5.86 -2.40
CA VAL A 107 -8.18 5.23 -3.50
C VAL A 107 -7.46 5.54 -4.80
N LEU A 108 -6.77 4.52 -5.31
CA LEU A 108 -5.99 4.64 -6.53
C LEU A 108 -6.87 4.49 -7.77
N ARG A 109 -6.32 4.87 -8.93
CA ARG A 109 -6.96 4.62 -10.23
C ARG A 109 -7.16 3.11 -10.43
N GLY A 110 -8.38 2.72 -10.79
CA GLY A 110 -8.66 1.36 -11.21
C GLY A 110 -7.96 1.01 -12.52
N GLN A 111 -7.72 -0.28 -12.77
CA GLN A 111 -7.21 -0.79 -14.05
C GLN A 111 -8.29 -0.85 -15.14
N ARG A 112 -9.25 0.08 -15.14
CA ARG A 112 -10.30 0.09 -16.17
C ARG A 112 -9.69 0.64 -17.46
N LEU A 113 -9.21 -0.29 -18.27
CA LEU A 113 -8.74 0.00 -19.61
C LEU A 113 -9.97 0.29 -20.49
N ASP A 114 -9.85 1.28 -21.37
CA ASP A 114 -10.80 1.46 -22.46
C ASP A 114 -10.72 0.27 -23.43
N GLU A 115 -11.62 0.23 -24.41
CA GLU A 115 -11.66 -0.80 -25.46
C GLU A 115 -10.35 -0.90 -26.28
N TYR A 116 -9.42 0.06 -26.13
CA TYR A 116 -8.13 0.12 -26.78
C TYR A 116 -6.96 -0.20 -25.85
N GLY A 117 -7.21 -0.68 -24.62
CA GLY A 117 -6.16 -1.04 -23.68
C GLY A 117 -5.44 0.17 -23.05
N ARG A 118 -5.99 1.37 -23.17
CA ARG A 118 -5.47 2.59 -22.52
C ARG A 118 -6.18 2.80 -21.20
N ALA A 119 -5.50 3.35 -20.20
CA ALA A 119 -6.21 3.90 -19.03
C ALA A 119 -7.29 4.85 -19.55
N SER A 120 -8.56 4.59 -19.23
CA SER A 120 -9.65 5.39 -19.80
C SER A 120 -9.43 6.86 -19.44
N LYS A 121 -9.74 7.78 -20.36
CA LYS A 121 -9.63 9.23 -20.12
C LYS A 121 -10.46 9.73 -18.93
N GLU A 122 -11.40 8.91 -18.44
CA GLU A 122 -12.18 9.16 -17.22
C GLU A 122 -11.34 9.04 -15.93
N PHE A 123 -10.07 8.61 -16.01
CA PHE A 123 -9.15 8.47 -14.88
C PHE A 123 -7.77 9.12 -15.12
N ASP A 124 -7.76 10.35 -15.64
CA ASP A 124 -6.59 11.22 -15.51
C ASP A 124 -6.30 11.57 -14.03
N ILE A 125 -5.17 12.21 -13.75
CA ILE A 125 -4.80 12.53 -12.35
C ILE A 125 -5.89 13.38 -11.67
N PRO A 126 -6.41 14.47 -12.28
CA PRO A 126 -7.51 15.24 -11.70
C PRO A 126 -8.77 14.41 -11.43
N GLY A 127 -9.20 13.59 -12.38
CA GLY A 127 -10.39 12.74 -12.22
C GLY A 127 -10.22 11.70 -11.11
N ALA A 128 -9.02 11.13 -10.98
CA ALA A 128 -8.70 10.19 -9.90
C ALA A 128 -8.78 10.84 -8.50
N LEU A 129 -8.25 12.06 -8.36
CA LEU A 129 -8.31 12.81 -7.10
C LEU A 129 -9.76 13.18 -6.74
N GLU A 130 -10.57 13.57 -7.73
CA GLU A 130 -11.99 13.86 -7.51
C GLU A 130 -12.77 12.60 -7.12
N HIS A 131 -12.49 11.46 -7.76
CA HIS A 131 -13.08 10.18 -7.39
C HIS A 131 -12.71 9.76 -5.95
N GLU A 132 -11.43 9.87 -5.57
CA GLU A 132 -10.98 9.61 -4.21
C GLU A 132 -11.68 10.53 -3.19
N ARG A 133 -11.78 11.82 -3.50
CA ARG A 133 -12.48 12.80 -2.66
C ARG A 133 -13.95 12.44 -2.47
N GLN A 134 -14.64 12.07 -3.55
CA GLN A 134 -16.04 11.66 -3.50
C GLN A 134 -16.24 10.37 -2.68
N PHE A 135 -15.34 9.40 -2.82
CA PHE A 135 -15.37 8.17 -2.02
C PHE A 135 -15.34 8.48 -0.52
N PHE A 136 -14.33 9.23 -0.06
CA PHE A 136 -14.17 9.52 1.36
C PHE A 136 -15.25 10.46 1.93
N GLN A 137 -15.84 11.32 1.12
CA GLN A 137 -16.94 12.19 1.57
C GLN A 137 -18.28 11.48 1.70
N ASN A 138 -18.54 10.50 0.82
CA ASN A 138 -19.84 9.84 0.72
C ASN A 138 -19.92 8.57 1.58
N ASP A 139 -18.80 7.91 1.86
CA ASP A 139 -18.79 6.71 2.71
C ASP A 139 -18.92 7.07 4.20
N PRO A 140 -20.03 6.71 4.88
CA PRO A 140 -20.23 7.03 6.28
C PRO A 140 -19.18 6.44 7.23
N ALA A 141 -18.49 5.37 6.83
CA ALA A 141 -17.46 4.74 7.65
C ALA A 141 -16.18 5.58 7.73
N TYR A 142 -15.92 6.45 6.76
CA TYR A 142 -14.68 7.24 6.66
C TYR A 142 -14.88 8.75 6.82
N ARG A 143 -16.11 9.17 7.14
CA ARG A 143 -16.44 10.55 7.54
C ARG A 143 -16.05 10.84 9.00
#